data_AF-A0A3M1M174-F1
#
_entry.id   AF-A0A3M1M174-F1
#
_cell.length_a   1.000
_cell.length_b   1.000
_cell.length_c   1.000
_cell.angle_alpha   90.00
_cell.angle_beta   90.00
_cell.angle_gamma   90.00
#
_symmetry.space_group_name_H-M   'P 1'
#
loop_
_entity.id
_entity.type
_entity.pdbx_description
1 polymer ?
#
loop_
_entity_poly.entity_id
_entity_poly.type
_entity_poly.pdbx_seq_one_letter_code
_entity_poly.pdbx_strand_id
1 'polypeptide(L)'
;MIITREELPHYLAALRAEGKRIVFTNGCFDILHRGHVEYLSAARQLGDVLIVGLNSDASVRRLKGPERPINSQEDRAAVLDALRAVDAVTIFEEDTPAELIATVQPDVLVKGGDYTEATVVGADLVRSRGGRVVIVPLVEGRSTSAVIARLRGLA
;
A
#
# COMPACT_ATOMS: atom_id res chain seq x y z
N MET A 1 6.93 2.48 11.21
CA MET A 1 6.86 1.33 12.15
C MET A 1 6.20 0.11 11.49
N ILE A 2 6.75 -1.10 11.66
CA ILE A 2 6.08 -2.34 11.20
C ILE A 2 5.11 -2.82 12.30
N ILE A 3 3.83 -2.99 11.96
CA ILE A 3 2.74 -3.31 12.89
C ILE A 3 2.05 -4.59 12.47
N THR A 4 1.92 -5.54 13.41
CA THR A 4 1.22 -6.79 13.17
C THR A 4 -0.30 -6.60 13.07
N ARG A 5 -1.02 -7.58 12.52
CA ARG A 5 -2.49 -7.54 12.43
C ARG A 5 -3.16 -7.49 13.82
N GLU A 6 -2.52 -8.05 14.84
CA GLU A 6 -3.02 -8.07 16.22
C GLU A 6 -2.86 -6.72 16.92
N GLU A 7 -1.76 -6.01 16.64
CA GLU A 7 -1.47 -4.69 17.23
C GLU A 7 -2.20 -3.55 16.50
N LEU A 8 -2.53 -3.77 15.22
CA LEU A 8 -3.11 -2.75 14.36
C LEU A 8 -4.38 -2.07 14.94
N PRO A 9 -5.37 -2.79 15.52
CA PRO A 9 -6.53 -2.14 16.13
C PRO A 9 -6.17 -1.15 17.24
N HIS A 10 -5.18 -1.48 18.08
CA HIS A 10 -4.73 -0.62 19.17
C HIS A 10 -4.04 0.63 18.64
N TYR A 11 -3.16 0.47 17.64
CA TYR A 11 -2.51 1.60 16.98
C TYR A 11 -3.53 2.55 16.34
N LEU A 12 -4.51 2.01 15.61
CA LEU A 12 -5.56 2.80 14.98
C LEU A 12 -6.44 3.53 16.00
N ALA A 13 -6.74 2.89 17.14
CA ALA A 13 -7.51 3.51 18.22
C ALA A 13 -6.77 4.73 18.81
N ALA A 14 -5.45 4.63 19.02
CA ALA A 14 -4.63 5.74 19.48
C ALA A 14 -4.65 6.92 18.48
N LEU A 15 -4.44 6.64 17.19
CA LEU A 15 -4.50 7.67 16.15
C LEU A 15 -5.86 8.39 16.10
N ARG A 16 -6.96 7.64 16.25
CA ARG A 16 -8.31 8.21 16.28
C ARG A 16 -8.56 9.03 17.53
N ALA A 17 -8.06 8.61 18.68
CA ALA A 17 -8.16 9.38 19.92
C ALA A 17 -7.43 10.74 19.81
N GLU A 18 -6.35 10.79 19.02
CA GLU A 18 -5.64 12.02 18.67
C GLU A 18 -6.30 12.83 17.53
N GLY A 19 -7.40 12.34 16.95
CA GLY A 19 -8.08 13.00 15.83
C GLY A 19 -7.29 12.98 14.52
N LYS A 20 -6.34 12.07 14.34
CA LYS A 20 -5.50 11.96 13.14
C LYS A 20 -6.32 11.47 11.95
N ARG A 21 -6.10 12.07 10.79
CA ARG A 21 -6.61 11.59 9.49
C ARG A 21 -5.72 10.46 8.97
N ILE A 22 -6.29 9.28 8.83
CA ILE A 22 -5.61 8.05 8.42
C ILE A 22 -5.71 7.88 6.91
N VAL A 23 -4.56 7.87 6.23
CA VAL A 23 -4.41 7.53 4.82
C VAL A 23 -3.96 6.08 4.72
N PHE A 24 -4.56 5.33 3.79
CA PHE A 24 -4.18 3.96 3.52
C PHE A 24 -3.92 3.72 2.03
N THR A 25 -2.88 2.95 1.74
CA THR A 25 -2.61 2.35 0.44
C THR A 25 -2.14 0.93 0.64
N ASN A 26 -2.15 0.11 -0.40
CA ASN A 26 -1.53 -1.21 -0.35
C ASN A 26 -0.81 -1.56 -1.65
N GLY A 27 0.08 -2.54 -1.57
CA GLY A 27 0.78 -3.06 -2.75
C GLY A 27 1.89 -4.05 -2.40
N CYS A 28 2.53 -4.54 -3.44
CA CYS A 28 3.64 -5.49 -3.33
C CYS A 28 4.98 -4.80 -3.01
N PHE A 29 5.25 -3.63 -3.60
CA PHE A 29 6.46 -2.81 -3.36
C PHE A 29 7.78 -3.58 -3.42
N ASP A 30 7.91 -4.49 -4.38
CA ASP A 30 9.05 -5.43 -4.42
C ASP A 30 10.40 -4.79 -4.76
N ILE A 31 10.49 -4.09 -5.89
CA ILE A 31 11.68 -3.30 -6.23
C ILE A 31 11.24 -1.85 -6.32
N LEU A 32 11.70 -1.04 -5.36
CA LEU A 32 11.38 0.37 -5.32
C LEU A 32 12.04 1.14 -6.47
N HIS A 33 11.35 2.19 -6.90
CA HIS A 33 11.82 3.14 -7.89
C HIS A 33 11.18 4.49 -7.59
N ARG A 34 11.64 5.55 -8.27
CA ARG A 34 11.13 6.92 -8.11
C ARG A 34 9.60 7.02 -8.11
N GLY A 35 8.93 6.30 -9.01
CA GLY A 35 7.46 6.25 -9.06
C GLY A 35 6.80 5.84 -7.73
N HIS A 36 7.33 4.84 -7.01
CA HIS A 36 6.81 4.45 -5.70
C HIS A 36 7.04 5.55 -4.66
N VAL A 37 8.22 6.19 -4.67
CA VAL A 37 8.55 7.25 -3.72
C VAL A 37 7.65 8.47 -3.91
N GLU A 38 7.43 8.90 -5.15
CA GLU A 38 6.52 10.01 -5.46
C GLU A 38 5.07 9.66 -5.14
N TYR A 39 4.63 8.44 -5.47
CA TYR A 39 3.30 7.93 -5.13
C TYR A 39 3.03 7.96 -3.62
N LEU A 40 3.93 7.38 -2.82
CA LEU A 40 3.80 7.35 -1.36
C LEU A 40 3.90 8.76 -0.75
N SER A 41 4.75 9.62 -1.31
CA SER A 41 4.86 11.02 -0.86
C SER A 41 3.58 11.81 -1.14
N ALA A 42 2.94 11.61 -2.29
CA ALA A 42 1.65 12.21 -2.61
C ALA A 42 0.54 11.66 -1.70
N ALA A 43 0.51 10.34 -1.47
CA ALA A 43 -0.44 9.72 -0.53
C ALA A 43 -0.31 10.33 0.87
N ARG A 44 0.92 10.47 1.38
CA ARG A 44 1.19 11.01 2.72
C ARG A 44 0.68 12.44 2.93
N GLN A 45 0.59 13.24 1.87
CA GLN A 45 0.08 14.62 1.93
C GLN A 45 -1.45 14.71 2.10
N LEU A 46 -2.17 13.59 1.95
CA LEU A 46 -3.64 13.57 2.00
C LEU A 46 -4.21 13.44 3.42
N GLY A 47 -3.35 13.27 4.43
CA GLY A 47 -3.72 13.16 5.84
C GLY A 47 -2.51 13.22 6.77
N ASP A 48 -2.70 12.78 8.00
CA ASP A 48 -1.72 12.95 9.07
C ASP A 48 -0.83 11.72 9.24
N VAL A 49 -1.32 10.54 8.83
CA VAL A 49 -0.61 9.26 8.93
C VAL A 49 -0.85 8.44 7.68
N LEU A 50 0.21 7.92 7.06
CA LEU A 50 0.14 6.94 5.98
C LEU A 50 0.46 5.54 6.50
N ILE A 51 -0.52 4.65 6.38
CA ILE A 51 -0.39 3.22 6.64
C ILE A 51 -0.33 2.49 5.29
N VAL A 52 0.69 1.65 5.12
CA VAL A 52 0.87 0.83 3.91
C VAL A 52 0.54 -0.63 4.23
N GLY A 53 -0.49 -1.16 3.58
CA GLY A 53 -0.74 -2.61 3.52
C GLY A 53 0.24 -3.28 2.56
N LEU A 54 1.11 -4.14 3.07
CA LEU A 54 2.08 -4.89 2.28
C LEU A 54 1.57 -6.31 2.03
N ASN A 55 1.49 -6.73 0.76
CA ASN A 55 1.17 -8.11 0.44
C ASN A 55 2.28 -9.05 0.96
N SER A 56 1.88 -10.15 1.61
CA SER A 56 2.77 -11.24 2.01
C SER A 56 3.40 -11.92 0.80
N ASP A 57 4.46 -12.70 1.02
CA ASP A 57 5.08 -13.45 -0.07
C ASP A 57 4.12 -14.45 -0.72
N ALA A 58 3.27 -15.09 0.08
CA ALA A 58 2.24 -15.99 -0.41
C ALA A 58 1.18 -15.26 -1.26
N SER A 59 0.71 -14.09 -0.79
CA SER A 59 -0.21 -13.23 -1.53
C SER A 59 0.37 -12.82 -2.89
N VAL A 60 1.64 -12.37 -2.90
CA VAL A 60 2.31 -11.97 -4.14
C VAL A 60 2.50 -13.15 -5.11
N ARG A 61 2.88 -14.34 -4.60
CA ARG A 61 3.02 -15.54 -5.44
C ARG A 61 1.72 -15.91 -6.14
N ARG A 62 0.58 -15.85 -5.45
CA ARG A 62 -0.73 -16.13 -6.05
C ARG A 62 -1.11 -15.08 -7.11
N LEU A 63 -0.80 -13.80 -6.87
CA LEU A 63 -1.16 -12.70 -7.76
C LEU A 63 -0.25 -12.53 -8.98
N LYS A 64 1.04 -12.82 -8.85
CA LYS A 64 2.06 -12.50 -9.86
C LYS A 64 2.84 -13.71 -10.35
N GLY A 65 2.59 -14.90 -9.82
CA GLY A 65 3.26 -16.14 -10.17
C GLY A 65 4.43 -16.50 -9.22
N PRO A 66 4.96 -17.73 -9.35
CA PRO A 66 5.90 -18.31 -8.38
C PRO A 66 7.26 -17.62 -8.32
N GLU A 67 7.68 -16.91 -9.38
CA GLU A 67 8.94 -16.16 -9.41
C GLU A 67 8.89 -14.80 -8.66
N ARG A 68 7.77 -14.50 -8.01
CA ARG A 68 7.52 -13.20 -7.36
C ARG A 68 7.05 -13.43 -5.93
N PRO A 69 7.46 -12.61 -4.94
CA PRO A 69 8.34 -11.43 -5.07
C PRO A 69 9.82 -11.83 -5.20
N ILE A 70 10.68 -10.86 -5.52
CA ILE A 70 12.14 -11.05 -5.53
C ILE A 70 12.69 -10.89 -4.11
N ASN A 71 12.19 -9.90 -3.38
CA ASN A 71 12.55 -9.63 -2.00
C ASN A 71 11.49 -10.19 -1.05
N SER A 72 11.92 -10.71 0.11
CA SER A 72 11.03 -11.21 1.16
C SER A 72 10.08 -10.11 1.64
N GLN A 73 8.95 -10.49 2.24
CA GLN A 73 8.02 -9.54 2.84
C GLN A 73 8.67 -8.75 3.97
N GLU A 74 9.60 -9.35 4.71
CA GLU A 74 10.36 -8.69 5.78
C GLU A 74 11.27 -7.60 5.21
N ASP A 75 12.02 -7.89 4.14
CA ASP A 75 12.89 -6.91 3.48
C ASP A 75 12.07 -5.77 2.86
N ARG A 76 10.98 -6.10 2.17
CA ARG A 76 10.08 -5.11 1.57
C ARG A 76 9.45 -4.21 2.65
N ALA A 77 9.06 -4.77 3.79
CA ALA A 77 8.55 -4.02 4.92
C ALA A 77 9.60 -3.08 5.50
N ALA A 78 10.82 -3.57 5.73
CA ALA A 78 11.92 -2.76 6.27
C ALA A 78 12.28 -1.58 5.35
N VAL A 79 12.31 -1.80 4.03
CA VAL A 79 12.57 -0.73 3.06
C VAL A 79 11.46 0.31 3.06
N LEU A 80 10.18 -0.12 3.11
CA LEU A 80 9.05 0.80 3.21
C LEU A 80 9.06 1.60 4.51
N ASP A 81 9.38 0.93 5.62
CA ASP A 81 9.48 1.53 6.96
C ASP A 81 10.50 2.66 7.04
N ALA A 82 11.59 2.56 6.26
CA ALA A 82 12.62 3.57 6.18
C ALA A 82 12.24 4.79 5.32
N LEU A 83 11.13 4.74 4.57
CA LEU A 83 10.69 5.86 3.75
C LEU A 83 10.02 6.93 4.61
N ARG A 84 10.51 8.18 4.50
CA ARG A 84 9.94 9.35 5.20
C ARG A 84 8.41 9.48 5.07
N ALA A 85 7.84 9.05 3.93
CA ALA A 85 6.43 9.18 3.67
C ALA A 85 5.56 8.13 4.39
N VAL A 86 6.15 7.07 4.93
CA VAL A 86 5.44 5.92 5.50
C VAL A 86 5.53 5.97 7.02
N ASP A 87 4.39 6.08 7.69
CA ASP A 87 4.35 6.10 9.15
C ASP A 87 4.21 4.67 9.71
N ALA A 88 3.46 3.81 9.02
CA ALA A 88 3.32 2.40 9.39
C ALA A 88 3.21 1.45 8.20
N VAL A 89 3.69 0.22 8.38
CA VAL A 89 3.55 -0.90 7.43
C VAL A 89 2.86 -2.05 8.15
N THR A 90 1.88 -2.68 7.51
CA THR A 90 1.22 -3.89 8.03
C THR A 90 1.10 -4.94 6.94
N ILE A 91 1.49 -6.17 7.23
CA ILE A 91 1.51 -7.27 6.26
C ILE A 91 0.14 -7.96 6.25
N PHE A 92 -0.35 -8.31 5.06
CA PHE A 92 -1.58 -9.06 4.88
C PHE A 92 -1.40 -10.16 3.83
N GLU A 93 -2.09 -11.28 4.01
CA GLU A 93 -1.91 -12.49 3.19
C GLU A 93 -3.00 -12.67 2.15
N GLU A 94 -4.18 -12.11 2.37
CA GLU A 94 -5.37 -12.22 1.55
C GLU A 94 -5.09 -11.75 0.09
N ASP A 95 -5.89 -12.24 -0.87
CA ASP A 95 -5.72 -11.88 -2.30
C ASP A 95 -6.10 -10.43 -2.58
N THR A 96 -6.97 -9.86 -1.74
CA THR A 96 -7.38 -8.46 -1.83
C THR A 96 -7.24 -7.79 -0.47
N PRO A 97 -7.04 -6.48 -0.42
CA PRO A 97 -6.92 -5.75 0.84
C PRO A 97 -8.27 -5.50 1.53
N ALA A 98 -9.38 -6.11 1.08
CA ALA A 98 -10.73 -5.77 1.55
C ALA A 98 -10.88 -5.89 3.08
N GLU A 99 -10.42 -7.00 3.65
CA GLU A 99 -10.49 -7.25 5.10
C GLU A 99 -9.60 -6.29 5.89
N LEU A 100 -8.40 -6.02 5.37
CA LEU A 100 -7.50 -5.05 5.96
C LEU A 100 -8.09 -3.64 5.90
N ILE A 101 -8.72 -3.24 4.79
CA ILE A 101 -9.42 -1.95 4.67
C ILE A 101 -10.60 -1.89 5.65
N ALA A 102 -11.32 -3.01 5.88
CA ALA A 102 -12.41 -3.05 6.85
C ALA A 102 -11.94 -2.94 8.31
N THR A 103 -10.70 -3.35 8.60
CA THR A 103 -10.05 -3.13 9.89
C THR A 103 -9.52 -1.70 10.01
N VAL A 104 -8.78 -1.23 8.99
CA VAL A 104 -8.13 0.09 8.98
C VAL A 104 -9.16 1.20 8.95
N GLN A 105 -10.25 1.06 8.18
CA GLN A 105 -11.30 2.06 7.99
C GLN A 105 -10.70 3.45 7.75
N PRO A 106 -9.91 3.62 6.67
CA PRO A 106 -9.17 4.84 6.42
C PRO A 106 -10.11 5.99 6.04
N ASP A 107 -9.70 7.21 6.38
CA ASP A 107 -10.37 8.44 5.91
C ASP A 107 -10.06 8.70 4.43
N VAL A 108 -8.87 8.27 3.98
CA VAL A 108 -8.44 8.38 2.58
C VAL A 108 -7.85 7.05 2.11
N LEU A 109 -8.45 6.45 1.09
CA LEU A 109 -7.91 5.29 0.39
C LEU A 109 -7.22 5.74 -0.90
N VAL A 110 -5.93 5.44 -1.04
CA VAL A 110 -5.11 5.86 -2.18
C VAL A 110 -4.78 4.67 -3.06
N LYS A 111 -4.86 4.87 -4.39
CA LYS A 111 -4.44 3.91 -5.41
C LYS A 111 -3.65 4.58 -6.53
N GLY A 112 -2.76 3.82 -7.17
CA GLY A 112 -2.02 4.28 -8.36
C GLY A 112 -2.88 4.29 -9.63
N GLY A 113 -2.50 5.14 -10.58
CA GLY A 113 -3.22 5.49 -11.82
C GLY A 113 -3.74 4.37 -12.74
N ASP A 114 -3.35 3.10 -12.56
CA ASP A 114 -3.91 1.99 -13.35
C ASP A 114 -5.33 1.58 -12.91
N TYR A 115 -5.79 2.09 -11.77
CA TYR A 115 -7.12 1.83 -11.24
C TYR A 115 -8.11 2.92 -11.61
N THR A 116 -9.31 2.53 -12.04
CA THR A 116 -10.46 3.42 -12.01
C THR A 116 -11.13 3.34 -10.63
N GLU A 117 -11.76 4.43 -10.19
CA GLU A 117 -12.46 4.46 -8.91
C GLU A 117 -13.48 3.32 -8.71
N ALA A 118 -14.08 2.81 -9.79
CA ALA A 118 -15.02 1.69 -9.76
C ALA A 118 -14.36 0.32 -9.52
N THR A 119 -13.05 0.22 -9.75
CA THR A 119 -12.26 -1.03 -9.60
C THR A 119 -11.48 -1.09 -8.28
N VAL A 120 -11.55 -0.04 -7.48
CA VAL A 120 -10.83 0.02 -6.20
C VAL A 120 -11.56 -0.82 -5.15
N VAL A 121 -10.97 -1.96 -4.81
CA VAL A 121 -11.40 -2.79 -3.67
C VAL A 121 -11.47 -1.92 -2.40
N GLY A 122 -12.63 -1.94 -1.73
CA GLY A 122 -12.88 -1.20 -0.49
C GLY A 122 -13.39 0.24 -0.69
N ALA A 123 -13.56 0.71 -1.93
CA ALA A 123 -14.04 2.07 -2.20
C ALA A 123 -15.42 2.36 -1.58
N ASP A 124 -16.38 1.47 -1.74
CA ASP A 124 -17.75 1.65 -1.22
C ASP A 124 -17.77 1.68 0.31
N LEU A 125 -16.96 0.83 0.95
CA LEU A 125 -16.82 0.81 2.40
C LEU A 125 -16.26 2.14 2.91
N VAL A 126 -15.23 2.67 2.27
CA VAL A 126 -14.63 3.97 2.65
C VAL A 126 -15.63 5.12 2.46
N ARG A 127 -16.31 5.17 1.32
CA ARG A 127 -17.30 6.22 1.00
C ARG A 127 -18.52 6.18 1.90
N SER A 128 -19.06 5.00 2.21
CA SER A 128 -20.23 4.85 3.10
C SER A 128 -20.01 5.42 4.50
N ARG A 129 -18.75 5.65 4.87
CA ARG A 129 -18.32 6.21 6.15
C ARG A 129 -17.85 7.66 6.07
N GLY A 130 -18.04 8.32 4.93
CA GLY A 130 -17.60 9.70 4.69
C GLY A 130 -16.11 9.85 4.33
N GLY A 131 -15.38 8.75 4.15
CA GLY A 131 -14.03 8.79 3.60
C GLY A 131 -14.04 9.00 2.09
N ARG A 132 -12.84 9.18 1.51
CA ARG A 132 -12.68 9.38 0.06
C ARG A 132 -11.64 8.44 -0.55
N VAL A 133 -11.81 8.17 -1.84
CA VAL A 133 -10.84 7.43 -2.65
C VAL A 133 -10.10 8.43 -3.53
N VAL A 134 -8.77 8.32 -3.58
CA VAL A 134 -7.92 9.19 -4.40
C VAL A 134 -7.04 8.33 -5.31
N ILE A 135 -7.09 8.61 -6.61
CA ILE A 135 -6.20 8.00 -7.58
C ILE A 135 -5.03 8.95 -7.83
N VAL A 136 -3.81 8.51 -7.52
CA VAL A 136 -2.59 9.26 -7.80
C VAL A 136 -2.02 8.78 -9.14
N PRO A 137 -1.79 9.67 -10.11
CA PRO A 137 -1.19 9.30 -11.39
C PRO A 137 0.15 8.59 -11.19
N LEU A 138 0.38 7.50 -11.95
CA LEU A 138 1.68 6.84 -11.96
C LEU A 138 2.69 7.66 -12.77
N VAL A 139 3.95 7.59 -12.38
CA VAL A 139 5.06 8.15 -13.16
C VAL A 139 5.30 7.26 -14.37
N GLU A 140 5.14 7.82 -15.56
CA GLU A 140 5.28 7.10 -16.83
C GLU A 140 6.66 6.41 -16.96
N GLY A 141 6.66 5.22 -17.55
CA GLY A 141 7.88 4.44 -17.81
C GLY A 141 8.55 3.83 -16.57
N ARG A 142 7.87 3.80 -15.41
CA ARG A 142 8.42 3.26 -14.16
C ARG A 142 7.55 2.14 -13.58
N SER A 143 8.03 0.90 -13.69
CA SER A 143 7.45 -0.25 -12.99
C SER A 143 8.53 -1.26 -12.62
N THR A 144 8.30 -2.05 -11.57
CA THR A 144 9.19 -3.18 -11.21
C THR A 144 9.34 -4.17 -12.37
N SER A 145 8.27 -4.45 -13.10
CA SER A 145 8.31 -5.34 -14.27
C SER A 145 9.23 -4.80 -15.37
N ALA A 146 9.20 -3.50 -15.64
CA ALA A 146 10.08 -2.87 -16.63
C ALA A 146 11.56 -2.92 -16.19
N VAL A 147 11.85 -2.71 -14.90
CA VAL A 147 13.21 -2.86 -14.36
C VAL A 147 13.72 -4.29 -14.56
N ILE A 148 12.90 -5.29 -14.27
CA ILE A 148 13.26 -6.70 -14.42
C ILE A 148 13.42 -7.09 -15.89
N ALA A 149 12.53 -6.64 -16.77
CA ALA A 149 12.64 -6.87 -18.20
C ALA A 149 13.97 -6.34 -18.74
N ARG A 150 14.38 -5.13 -18.32
CA ARG A 150 15.68 -4.55 -18.69
C ARG A 150 16.87 -5.37 -18.17
N LEU A 151 16.80 -5.87 -16.94
CA LEU A 151 17.85 -6.73 -16.39
C LEU A 151 17.96 -8.09 -17.10
N ARG A 152 16.82 -8.63 -17.58
CA ARG A 152 16.76 -9.88 -18.34
C ARG A 152 17.09 -9.71 -19.83
N GLY A 153 17.36 -8.48 -20.30
CA GLY A 153 17.60 -8.19 -21.72
C GLY A 153 16.36 -8.33 -22.62
N LEU A 154 15.16 -8.19 -22.04
CA LEU A 154 13.87 -8.36 -22.72
C LEU A 154 13.21 -7.01 -23.11
N ALA A 155 13.92 -5.90 -22.94
CA ALA A 155 13.44 -4.53 -23.17
C ALA A 155 14.44 -3.73 -24.01
#